data_AF-A0A973DQJ9-F1
#
_entry.id   AF-A0A973DQJ9-F1
#
_cell.length_a   1.000
_cell.length_b   1.000
_cell.length_c   1.000
_cell.angle_alpha   90.00
_cell.angle_beta   90.00
_cell.angle_gamma   90.00
#
_symmetry.space_group_name_H-M   'P 1'
#
loop_
_entity.id
_entity.type
_entity.pdbx_description
1 polymer ?
#
loop_
_entity_poly.entity_id
_entity_poly.type
_entity_poly.pdbx_seq_one_letter_code
_entity_poly.pdbx_strand_id
1 'polypeptide(L)'
;MAQVDIHYFNQALECVVRRGITKEEVLKQLGVSLAAEQQQVDTKQMTDLVQYVWAQLNDEFMGCTPNRCKTGVFPFMARHVINFSHLGQMLEQGFSFYNLVTEDI
;
A
#
# COMPACT_ATOMS: atom_id res chain seq x y z
N MET A 1 -11.51 -9.78 16.48
CA MET A 1 -10.65 -9.62 15.30
C MET A 1 -9.87 -8.32 15.48
N ALA A 2 -8.67 -8.22 14.92
CA ALA A 2 -7.94 -6.95 14.95
C ALA A 2 -8.72 -5.89 14.16
N GLN A 3 -8.69 -4.65 14.65
CA GLN A 3 -9.38 -3.53 14.04
C GLN A 3 -8.34 -2.52 13.57
N VAL A 4 -8.62 -1.87 12.44
CA VAL A 4 -7.78 -0.81 11.87
C VAL A 4 -8.59 0.48 11.96
N ASP A 5 -7.95 1.56 12.39
CA ASP A 5 -8.57 2.88 12.38
C ASP A 5 -9.00 3.25 10.95
N ILE A 6 -10.22 3.76 10.79
CA ILE A 6 -10.79 4.07 9.49
C ILE A 6 -9.97 5.09 8.71
N HIS A 7 -9.17 5.92 9.40
CA HIS A 7 -8.25 6.86 8.76
C HIS A 7 -7.34 6.17 7.74
N TYR A 8 -6.73 5.03 8.10
CA TYR A 8 -5.81 4.31 7.19
C TYR A 8 -6.54 3.73 5.99
N PHE A 9 -7.76 3.22 6.19
CA PHE A 9 -8.60 2.72 5.11
C PHE A 9 -8.98 3.85 4.14
N ASN A 10 -9.40 5.00 4.68
CA ASN A 10 -9.74 6.17 3.88
C ASN A 10 -8.52 6.73 3.13
N GLN A 11 -7.34 6.78 3.74
CA GLN A 11 -6.13 7.24 3.06
C GLN A 11 -5.74 6.32 1.89
N ALA A 12 -5.76 5.01 2.09
CA ALA A 12 -5.54 4.04 1.01
C ALA A 12 -6.55 4.22 -0.14
N LEU A 13 -7.81 4.47 0.19
CA LEU A 13 -8.88 4.73 -0.78
C LEU A 13 -8.66 6.04 -1.55
N GLU A 14 -8.25 7.11 -0.86
CA GLU A 14 -7.92 8.39 -1.49
C GLU A 14 -6.75 8.28 -2.47
N CYS A 15 -5.71 7.51 -2.13
CA CYS A 15 -4.57 7.28 -3.03
C CYS A 15 -5.00 6.67 -4.38
N VAL A 16 -5.93 5.72 -4.32
CA VAL A 16 -6.48 5.04 -5.50
C VAL A 16 -7.36 5.96 -6.33
N VAL A 17 -8.14 6.81 -5.66
CA VAL A 17 -8.95 7.85 -6.30
C VAL A 17 -8.08 8.84 -7.07
N ARG A 18 -6.90 9.20 -6.55
CA ARG A 18 -5.94 10.04 -7.29
C ARG A 18 -5.42 9.39 -8.57
N ARG A 19 -5.55 8.07 -8.72
CA ARG A 19 -5.20 7.32 -9.94
C ARG A 19 -6.39 7.09 -10.88
N GLY A 20 -7.55 7.67 -10.58
CA GLY A 20 -8.72 7.69 -11.46
C GLY A 20 -9.75 6.60 -11.21
N ILE A 21 -9.60 5.78 -10.16
CA ILE A 21 -10.60 4.76 -9.77
C ILE A 21 -11.53 5.36 -8.71
N THR A 22 -12.84 5.36 -8.93
CA THR A 22 -13.76 6.02 -8.00
C THR A 22 -13.91 5.27 -6.68
N LYS A 23 -14.21 6.00 -5.60
CA LYS A 23 -14.43 5.41 -4.27
C LYS A 23 -15.56 4.37 -4.30
N GLU A 24 -16.63 4.68 -5.00
CA GLU A 24 -17.82 3.84 -5.12
C GLU A 24 -17.51 2.52 -5.83
N GLU A 25 -16.68 2.55 -6.89
CA GLU A 25 -16.22 1.34 -7.59
C GLU A 25 -15.44 0.41 -6.65
N VAL A 26 -14.49 0.96 -5.89
CA VAL A 26 -13.70 0.17 -4.94
C VAL A 26 -14.58 -0.44 -3.87
N LEU A 27 -15.42 0.36 -3.21
CA LEU A 27 -16.30 -0.12 -2.14
C LEU A 27 -17.29 -1.19 -2.63
N LYS A 28 -17.87 -0.99 -3.82
CA LYS A 28 -18.77 -1.95 -4.45
C LYS A 28 -18.06 -3.26 -4.76
N GLN A 29 -16.84 -3.20 -5.32
CA GLN A 29 -16.07 -4.38 -5.68
C GLN A 29 -15.67 -5.20 -4.44
N LEU A 30 -15.39 -4.52 -3.32
CA LEU A 30 -15.03 -5.15 -2.05
C LEU A 30 -16.24 -5.58 -1.20
N GLY A 31 -17.46 -5.23 -1.61
CA GLY A 31 -18.67 -5.47 -0.82
C GLY A 31 -18.66 -4.74 0.53
N VAL A 32 -17.97 -3.60 0.62
CA VAL A 32 -17.81 -2.82 1.85
C VAL A 32 -18.85 -1.70 1.89
N SER A 33 -19.65 -1.68 2.96
CA SER A 33 -20.53 -0.57 3.30
C SER A 33 -19.99 0.13 4.54
N LEU A 34 -19.56 1.38 4.40
CA LEU A 34 -19.07 2.19 5.53
C LEU A 34 -20.22 3.01 6.13
N ALA A 35 -20.40 2.95 7.44
CA ALA A 35 -21.33 3.83 8.15
C ALA A 35 -20.73 5.23 8.34
N ALA A 36 -21.57 6.27 8.43
CA ALA A 36 -21.13 7.67 8.52
C ALA A 36 -20.23 7.95 9.73
N GLU A 37 -20.44 7.28 10.85
CA GLU A 37 -19.68 7.46 12.10
C GLU A 37 -18.73 6.28 12.41
N GLN A 38 -18.42 5.47 11.40
CA GLN A 38 -17.55 4.31 11.59
C GLN A 38 -16.14 4.77 11.91
N GLN A 39 -15.60 4.39 13.07
CA GLN A 39 -14.24 4.74 13.49
C GLN A 39 -13.20 3.68 13.10
N GLN A 40 -13.64 2.45 12.84
CA GLN A 40 -12.74 1.32 12.61
C GLN A 40 -13.30 0.39 11.54
N VAL A 41 -12.40 -0.28 10.84
CA VAL A 41 -12.69 -1.35 9.88
C VAL A 41 -12.05 -2.65 10.36
N ASP A 42 -12.59 -3.78 9.91
CA ASP A 42 -11.95 -5.07 10.17
C ASP A 42 -10.61 -5.14 9.41
N THR A 43 -9.58 -5.74 10.01
CA THR A 43 -8.29 -5.96 9.33
C THR A 43 -8.45 -6.69 7.98
N LYS A 44 -9.45 -7.57 7.84
CA LYS A 44 -9.79 -8.20 6.57
C LYS A 44 -10.20 -7.17 5.51
N GLN A 45 -11.05 -6.21 5.86
CA GLN A 45 -11.47 -5.15 4.93
C GLN A 45 -10.27 -4.32 4.46
N MET A 46 -9.37 -3.97 5.37
CA MET A 46 -8.12 -3.29 5.01
C MET A 46 -7.23 -4.14 4.10
N THR A 47 -7.11 -5.44 4.40
CA THR A 47 -6.32 -6.38 3.58
C THR A 47 -6.89 -6.53 2.17
N ASP A 48 -8.21 -6.69 2.06
CA ASP A 48 -8.92 -6.81 0.78
C ASP A 48 -8.74 -5.53 -0.05
N LEU A 49 -8.79 -4.35 0.59
CA LEU A 49 -8.49 -3.07 -0.06
C LEU A 49 -7.06 -3.05 -0.61
N VAL A 50 -6.05 -3.34 0.21
CA VAL A 50 -4.64 -3.34 -0.23
C VAL A 50 -4.43 -4.28 -1.43
N GLN A 51 -4.96 -5.50 -1.35
CA GLN A 51 -4.83 -6.50 -2.41
C GLN A 51 -5.52 -6.08 -3.71
N TYR A 52 -6.73 -5.52 -3.60
CA TYR A 52 -7.45 -4.98 -4.75
C TYR A 52 -6.65 -3.87 -5.43
N VAL A 53 -6.12 -2.93 -4.64
CA VAL A 53 -5.34 -1.80 -5.16
C VAL A 53 -4.07 -2.25 -5.85
N TRP A 54 -3.31 -3.17 -5.25
CA TRP A 54 -2.15 -3.78 -5.87
C TRP A 54 -2.51 -4.47 -7.19
N ALA A 55 -3.62 -5.19 -7.25
CA ALA A 55 -4.05 -5.86 -8.48
C ALA A 55 -4.46 -4.86 -9.58
N GLN A 56 -5.13 -3.76 -9.23
CA GLN A 56 -5.59 -2.76 -10.19
C GLN A 56 -4.47 -1.86 -10.71
N LEU A 57 -3.63 -1.34 -9.82
CA LEU A 57 -2.61 -0.36 -10.16
C LEU A 57 -1.27 -1.01 -10.51
N ASN A 58 -1.04 -2.26 -10.07
CA ASN A 58 0.27 -2.90 -10.05
C ASN A 58 1.32 -1.94 -9.46
N ASP A 59 0.94 -1.29 -8.36
CA ASP A 59 1.69 -0.26 -7.65
C ASP A 59 1.80 -0.62 -6.17
N GLU A 60 2.99 -0.98 -5.71
CA GLU A 60 3.29 -1.39 -4.35
C GLU A 60 3.04 -0.28 -3.33
N PHE A 61 3.16 0.98 -3.76
CA PHE A 61 2.85 2.17 -2.95
C PHE A 61 1.36 2.57 -3.02
N MET A 62 0.50 1.72 -3.60
CA MET A 62 -0.95 1.88 -3.61
C MET A 62 -1.44 3.18 -4.27
N GLY A 63 -0.62 3.79 -5.14
CA GLY A 63 -0.90 5.09 -5.74
C GLY A 63 -0.71 6.28 -4.79
N CYS A 64 -0.12 6.08 -3.60
CA CYS A 64 0.07 7.14 -2.61
C CYS A 64 1.28 8.04 -2.91
N THR A 65 2.16 7.66 -3.82
CA THR A 65 3.31 8.47 -4.26
C THR A 65 3.10 9.02 -5.67
N PRO A 66 3.89 9.99 -6.15
CA PRO A 66 3.78 10.50 -7.51
C PRO A 66 4.01 9.42 -8.57
N ASN A 67 5.04 8.60 -8.42
CA ASN A 67 5.44 7.59 -9.39
C ASN A 67 5.00 6.19 -8.99
N ARG A 68 4.72 5.33 -9.98
CA ARG A 68 4.32 3.95 -9.75
C ARG A 68 5.53 3.10 -9.39
N CYS A 69 5.47 2.36 -8.27
CA CYS A 69 6.45 1.36 -7.88
C CYS A 69 5.89 -0.04 -8.16
N LYS A 70 6.50 -0.84 -9.04
CA LYS A 70 5.92 -2.14 -9.43
C LYS A 70 5.79 -3.08 -8.23
N THR A 71 4.68 -3.81 -8.14
CA THR A 71 4.55 -4.87 -7.11
C THR A 71 5.67 -5.90 -7.25
N GLY A 72 6.26 -6.32 -6.12
CA GLY A 72 7.41 -7.23 -6.11
C GLY A 72 8.77 -6.54 -5.93
N VAL A 73 8.84 -5.21 -5.96
CA VAL A 73 10.06 -4.44 -5.71
C VAL A 73 10.49 -4.60 -4.24
N PHE A 74 9.57 -4.47 -3.28
CA PHE A 74 9.84 -4.67 -1.86
C PHE A 74 10.38 -6.07 -1.52
N PRO A 75 9.73 -7.20 -1.90
CA PRO A 75 10.26 -8.51 -1.55
C PRO A 75 11.62 -8.80 -2.22
N PHE A 76 11.90 -8.22 -3.39
CA PHE A 76 13.23 -8.32 -4.01
C PHE A 76 14.29 -7.57 -3.20
N MET A 77 13.99 -6.34 -2.79
CA MET A 77 14.82 -5.54 -1.88
C MET A 77 15.03 -6.27 -0.55
N ALA A 78 13.95 -6.74 0.08
CA ALA A 78 13.99 -7.43 1.36
C ALA A 78 14.87 -8.67 1.31
N ARG A 79 14.76 -9.48 0.24
CA ARG A 79 15.62 -10.67 0.02
C ARG A 79 17.09 -10.31 -0.19
N HIS A 80 17.37 -9.13 -0.74
CA HIS A 80 18.74 -8.62 -0.85
C HIS A 80 19.29 -8.22 0.53
N VAL A 81 18.57 -7.36 1.27
CA VAL A 81 19.07 -6.75 2.50
C VAL A 81 19.07 -7.70 3.71
N ILE A 82 18.29 -8.78 3.71
CA ILE A 82 18.22 -9.73 4.85
C ILE A 82 19.55 -10.44 5.14
N ASN A 83 20.52 -10.39 4.22
CA ASN A 83 21.83 -11.01 4.38
C ASN A 83 22.82 -10.13 5.15
N PHE A 84 22.48 -8.87 5.47
CA PHE A 84 23.34 -7.97 6.23
C PHE A 84 23.13 -8.14 7.74
N SER A 85 24.22 -8.07 8.51
CA SER A 85 24.21 -8.33 9.96
C SER A 85 23.71 -7.16 10.80
N HIS A 86 23.61 -5.96 10.23
CA HIS A 86 23.27 -4.74 10.96
C HIS A 86 22.13 -3.99 10.27
N LEU A 87 21.15 -3.56 11.07
CA LEU A 87 20.00 -2.77 10.59
C LEU A 87 20.42 -1.53 9.79
N GLY A 88 21.49 -0.84 10.22
CA GLY A 88 22.02 0.32 9.48
C GLY A 88 22.40 -0.03 8.04
N GLN A 89 23.13 -1.13 7.84
CA GLN A 89 23.51 -1.61 6.52
C GLN A 89 22.29 -2.03 5.70
N MET A 90 21.30 -2.68 6.33
CA MET A 90 20.05 -3.04 5.66
C MET A 90 19.31 -1.81 5.13
N LEU A 91 19.23 -0.74 5.95
CA LEU A 91 18.57 0.52 5.57
C LEU A 91 19.35 1.23 4.46
N GLU A 92 20.67 1.35 4.57
CA GLU A 92 21.52 1.97 3.53
C GLU A 92 21.37 1.30 2.17
N GLN A 93 21.37 -0.04 2.15
CA GLN A 93 21.16 -0.81 0.92
C GLN A 93 19.73 -0.73 0.42
N GLY A 94 18.74 -0.67 1.32
CA GLY A 94 17.34 -0.44 0.97
C GLY A 94 17.13 0.91 0.28
N PHE A 95 17.67 2.00 0.85
CA PHE A 95 17.65 3.32 0.23
C PHE A 95 18.35 3.33 -1.13
N SER A 96 19.57 2.76 -1.20
CA SER A 96 20.32 2.66 -2.45
C SER A 96 19.53 1.92 -3.53
N PHE A 97 18.85 0.84 -3.17
CA PHE A 97 18.00 0.08 -4.08
C PHE A 97 16.79 0.89 -4.53
N TYR A 98 16.05 1.53 -3.62
CA TYR A 98 14.88 2.32 -3.97
C TYR A 98 15.24 3.50 -4.87
N ASN A 99 16.33 4.21 -4.61
CA ASN A 99 16.80 5.32 -5.45
C ASN A 99 17.18 4.88 -6.88
N LEU A 100 17.36 3.58 -7.13
CA LEU A 100 17.60 3.03 -8.48
C LEU A 100 16.32 2.68 -9.23
N VAL A 101 15.21 2.44 -8.52
CA VAL A 101 13.97 1.91 -9.11
C VAL A 101 12.77 2.84 -8.97
N THR A 102 12.88 3.88 -8.15
CA THR A 102 11.87 4.92 -7.92
C THR A 102 12.53 6.29 -7.77
N GLU A 103 11.74 7.35 -7.99
CA GLU A 103 12.11 8.76 -7.83
C GLU A 103 11.47 9.38 -6.57
N ASP A 104 10.78 8.58 -5.77
CA ASP A 104 9.93 9.04 -4.66
C ASP A 104 10.60 8.92 -3.28
N ILE A 105 11.84 8.43 -3.20
CA ILE A 105 12.66 8.24 -1.99
C ILE A 105 13.99 8.99 -2.17
#